data_AF-A0A0D2A8G8-F1
#
_entry.id   AF-A0A0D2A8G8-F1
#
_cell.length_a   1.000
_cell.length_b   1.000
_cell.length_c   1.000
_cell.angle_alpha   90.00
_cell.angle_beta   90.00
_cell.angle_gamma   90.00
#
_symmetry.space_group_name_H-M   'P 1'
#
loop_
_entity.id
_entity.type
_entity.pdbx_description
1 polymer ?
#
loop_
_entity_poly.entity_id
_entity_poly.type
_entity_poly.pdbx_seq_one_letter_code
_entity_poly.pdbx_strand_id
1 'polypeptide(L)'
;MLYAGPIMTNTILNRCFGGKAPRGSSHAYQMPLQPETRPISQEQLIIEAKEIYASLVEVEKKCLEICQQQSQTTNELSNEQWQALIVLHRTLLHEHHDFLLASQHPTASPALRQLPTKYDMQARMWRHGIHFFLELLRHRLPFSLEHMLTFFHLSYQMMGLMMESVPAFHETWIECLGDLARYRMAIEEFDMRDREN
;
A
#
# COMPACT_ATOMS: atom_id res chain seq x y z
N MET A 1 19.98 12.57 12.55
CA MET A 1 20.49 11.19 12.51
C MET A 1 19.42 10.34 11.82
N LEU A 2 19.60 10.06 10.53
CA LEU A 2 18.67 9.24 9.76
C LEU A 2 19.10 7.77 9.88
N TYR A 3 18.32 6.98 10.61
CA TYR A 3 18.42 5.52 10.58
C TYR A 3 18.00 5.05 9.18
N ALA A 4 18.95 4.80 8.29
CA ALA A 4 18.72 4.05 7.06
C ALA A 4 18.75 2.55 7.41
N GLY A 5 17.65 2.05 7.95
CA GLY A 5 17.36 0.61 8.00
C GLY A 5 17.12 0.03 6.60
N PRO A 6 17.09 -1.30 6.45
CA PRO A 6 17.00 -1.96 5.16
C PRO A 6 15.75 -1.49 4.40
N ILE A 7 15.96 -0.99 3.18
CA ILE A 7 15.01 -0.25 2.32
C ILE A 7 13.83 -1.11 1.80
N MET A 8 13.66 -2.32 2.33
CA MET A 8 12.56 -3.21 1.95
C MET A 8 11.78 -3.53 3.21
N THR A 9 10.65 -2.87 3.38
CA THR A 9 9.75 -3.14 4.49
C THR A 9 9.25 -4.58 4.36
N ASN A 10 9.71 -5.49 5.25
CA ASN A 10 9.25 -6.86 5.60
C ASN A 10 8.64 -7.86 4.57
N THR A 11 8.25 -7.47 3.36
CA THR A 11 7.63 -8.32 2.34
C THR A 11 8.68 -9.17 1.59
N ILE A 12 9.92 -8.69 1.50
CA ILE A 12 11.03 -9.42 0.84
C ILE A 12 11.84 -10.27 1.85
N LEU A 13 11.89 -9.90 3.14
CA LEU A 13 12.54 -10.72 4.18
C LEU A 13 11.89 -12.10 4.35
N ASN A 14 10.58 -12.21 4.14
CA ASN A 14 9.85 -13.49 4.24
C ASN A 14 10.01 -14.44 3.05
N ARG A 15 10.60 -14.01 1.92
CA ARG A 15 10.82 -14.90 0.76
C ARG A 15 12.24 -15.47 0.67
N CYS A 16 13.20 -14.96 1.45
CA CYS A 16 14.60 -15.40 1.37
C CYS A 16 15.10 -16.30 2.52
N PHE A 17 14.35 -16.45 3.63
CA PHE A 17 14.76 -17.31 4.75
C PHE A 17 13.82 -18.49 4.97
N GLY A 18 13.89 -19.47 4.07
CA GLY A 18 13.51 -20.85 4.37
C GLY A 18 14.67 -21.55 5.06
N GLY A 19 14.68 -21.62 6.39
CA GLY A 19 15.76 -22.27 7.15
C GLY A 19 15.32 -22.72 8.54
N LYS A 20 15.31 -24.04 8.75
CA LYS A 20 14.88 -24.75 9.97
C LYS A 20 15.60 -24.26 11.24
N ALA A 21 14.86 -24.17 12.34
CA ALA A 21 15.39 -23.94 13.68
C ALA A 21 16.20 -25.15 14.20
N PRO A 22 17.39 -24.96 14.81
CA PRO A 22 17.98 -25.95 15.68
C PRO A 22 17.56 -25.71 17.14
N ARG A 23 17.26 -26.81 17.84
CA ARG A 23 17.08 -26.89 19.29
C ARG A 23 18.44 -26.92 19.99
N GLY A 24 18.59 -26.21 21.11
CA GLY A 24 19.72 -26.37 22.03
C GLY A 24 19.97 -25.16 22.94
N SER A 25 20.23 -25.39 24.22
CA SER A 25 20.08 -24.48 25.36
C SER A 25 21.30 -23.64 25.78
N SER A 26 21.00 -22.46 26.36
CA SER A 26 21.68 -21.73 27.47
C SER A 26 23.20 -21.43 27.41
N HIS A 27 23.57 -20.17 27.12
CA HIS A 27 24.35 -19.28 28.00
C HIS A 27 24.66 -17.92 27.34
N ALA A 28 24.65 -16.86 28.15
CA ALA A 28 25.07 -15.48 27.88
C ALA A 28 24.21 -14.66 26.90
N TYR A 29 23.63 -13.57 27.41
CA TYR A 29 23.07 -12.48 26.60
C TYR A 29 24.20 -11.76 25.85
N GLN A 30 24.69 -12.36 24.77
CA GLN A 30 25.36 -11.61 23.72
C GLN A 30 24.28 -10.87 22.93
N MET A 31 24.28 -9.54 22.99
CA MET A 31 23.57 -8.73 22.00
C MET A 31 24.01 -9.23 20.61
N PRO A 32 23.09 -9.68 19.75
CA PRO A 32 23.45 -10.04 18.39
C PRO A 32 24.04 -8.80 17.73
N LEU A 33 25.29 -8.90 17.25
CA LEU A 33 25.88 -7.91 16.36
C LEU A 33 24.88 -7.64 15.24
N GLN A 34 24.51 -6.36 15.06
CA GLN A 34 23.72 -5.97 13.89
C GLN A 34 24.44 -6.51 12.64
N PRO A 35 23.76 -7.26 11.76
CA PRO A 35 24.38 -7.71 10.53
C PRO A 35 24.86 -6.47 9.78
N GLU A 36 26.14 -6.44 9.38
CA GLU A 36 26.69 -5.37 8.55
C GLU A 36 25.87 -5.30 7.26
N THR A 37 24.91 -4.38 7.20
CA THR A 37 24.14 -4.12 6.00
C THR A 37 25.05 -3.36 5.05
N ARG A 38 25.65 -4.07 4.09
CA ARG A 38 26.36 -3.42 2.98
C ARG A 38 25.39 -2.46 2.29
N PRO A 39 25.80 -1.20 2.01
CA PRO A 39 24.94 -0.25 1.32
C PRO A 39 24.56 -0.79 -0.06
N ILE A 40 23.28 -0.67 -0.43
CA ILE A 40 22.76 -1.14 -1.72
C ILE A 40 23.44 -0.38 -2.87
N SER A 41 23.90 -1.11 -3.89
CA SER A 41 24.46 -0.50 -5.11
C SER A 41 23.34 0.08 -5.98
N GLN A 42 23.69 1.03 -6.85
CA GLN A 42 22.73 1.60 -7.80
C GLN A 42 22.17 0.53 -8.76
N GLU A 43 23.01 -0.41 -9.19
CA GLU A 43 22.58 -1.50 -10.07
C GLU A 43 21.59 -2.42 -9.38
N GLN A 44 21.85 -2.82 -8.12
CA GLN A 44 20.93 -3.64 -7.35
C GLN A 44 19.61 -2.90 -7.17
N LEU A 45 19.64 -1.62 -6.79
CA LEU A 45 18.43 -0.82 -6.62
C LEU A 45 17.58 -0.75 -7.90
N ILE A 46 18.21 -0.69 -9.08
CA ILE A 46 17.49 -0.70 -10.36
C ILE A 46 16.82 -2.05 -10.60
N ILE A 47 17.47 -3.16 -10.23
CA ILE A 47 16.90 -4.51 -10.32
C ILE A 47 15.67 -4.61 -9.40
N GLU A 48 15.83 -4.25 -8.13
CA GLU A 48 14.75 -4.26 -7.13
C GLU A 48 13.56 -3.39 -7.58
N ALA A 49 13.83 -2.15 -8.02
CA ALA A 49 12.78 -1.24 -8.47
C ALA A 49 11.98 -1.78 -9.67
N LYS A 50 12.62 -2.56 -10.56
CA LYS A 50 11.94 -3.22 -11.67
C LYS A 50 11.07 -4.38 -11.18
N GLU A 51 11.55 -5.18 -10.24
CA GLU A 51 10.81 -6.29 -9.66
C GLU A 51 9.58 -5.81 -8.89
N ILE A 52 9.75 -4.76 -8.06
CA ILE A 52 8.65 -4.09 -7.37
C ILE A 52 7.64 -3.54 -8.38
N TYR A 53 8.10 -2.84 -9.42
CA TYR A 53 7.19 -2.32 -10.45
C TYR A 53 6.41 -3.44 -11.16
N ALA A 54 7.05 -4.57 -11.46
CA ALA A 54 6.37 -5.71 -12.05
C ALA A 54 5.30 -6.28 -11.10
N SER A 55 5.62 -6.47 -9.82
CA SER A 55 4.68 -6.92 -8.78
C SER A 55 3.49 -5.96 -8.65
N LEU A 56 3.76 -4.66 -8.55
CA LEU A 56 2.76 -3.60 -8.50
C LEU A 56 1.76 -3.71 -9.66
N VAL A 57 2.26 -3.81 -10.89
CA VAL A 57 1.42 -3.91 -12.10
C VAL A 57 0.56 -5.18 -12.08
N GLU A 58 1.11 -6.31 -11.61
CA GLU A 58 0.34 -7.55 -11.49
C GLU A 58 -0.77 -7.46 -10.44
N VAL A 59 -0.47 -6.91 -9.26
CA VAL A 59 -1.45 -6.73 -8.19
C VAL A 59 -2.51 -5.72 -8.61
N GLU A 60 -2.12 -4.62 -9.24
CA GLU A 60 -3.03 -3.60 -9.75
C GLU A 60 -4.02 -4.19 -10.75
N LYS A 61 -3.52 -4.97 -11.72
CA LYS A 61 -4.36 -5.65 -12.70
C LYS A 61 -5.39 -6.54 -12.02
N LYS A 62 -4.99 -7.32 -11.00
CA LYS A 62 -5.90 -8.18 -10.23
C LYS A 62 -6.96 -7.35 -9.48
N CYS A 63 -6.58 -6.25 -8.84
CA CYS A 63 -7.52 -5.35 -8.16
C CYS A 63 -8.59 -4.86 -9.14
N LEU A 64 -8.16 -4.35 -10.29
CA LEU A 64 -9.05 -3.78 -11.31
C LEU A 64 -9.98 -4.84 -11.89
N GLU A 65 -9.45 -6.02 -12.27
CA GLU A 65 -10.25 -7.11 -12.83
C GLU A 65 -11.33 -7.57 -11.85
N ILE A 66 -10.98 -7.81 -10.59
CA ILE A 66 -11.96 -8.28 -9.60
C ILE A 66 -12.96 -7.17 -9.28
N CYS A 67 -12.53 -5.93 -9.05
CA CYS A 67 -13.45 -4.83 -8.76
C CYS A 67 -14.40 -4.57 -9.94
N GLN A 68 -13.92 -4.65 -11.18
CA GLN A 68 -14.76 -4.52 -12.36
C GLN A 68 -15.79 -5.65 -12.44
N GLN A 69 -15.39 -6.90 -12.22
CA GLN A 69 -16.32 -8.03 -12.18
C GLN A 69 -17.37 -7.84 -11.09
N GLN A 70 -16.97 -7.43 -9.88
CA GLN A 70 -17.90 -7.20 -8.77
C GLN A 70 -18.78 -5.97 -8.97
N SER A 71 -18.37 -4.98 -9.78
CA SER A 71 -19.23 -3.85 -10.13
C SER A 71 -20.38 -4.22 -11.08
N GLN A 72 -20.24 -5.34 -11.81
CA GLN A 72 -21.21 -5.79 -12.81
C GLN A 72 -22.22 -6.82 -12.25
N THR A 73 -21.95 -7.38 -11.08
CA THR A 73 -22.84 -8.35 -10.43
C THR A 73 -23.68 -7.67 -9.34
N THR A 74 -24.82 -8.25 -9.01
CA THR A 74 -25.59 -7.88 -7.82
C THR A 74 -25.42 -8.87 -6.68
N ASN A 75 -24.60 -9.91 -6.88
CA ASN A 75 -24.35 -10.93 -5.86
C ASN A 75 -23.76 -10.29 -4.61
N GLU A 76 -24.23 -10.73 -3.45
CA GLU A 76 -23.65 -10.33 -2.17
C GLU A 76 -22.29 -11.01 -1.99
N LEU A 77 -21.31 -10.24 -1.57
CA LEU A 77 -20.00 -10.74 -1.19
C LEU A 77 -20.02 -11.14 0.29
N SER A 78 -19.43 -12.28 0.61
CA SER A 78 -19.23 -12.70 1.99
C SER A 78 -18.23 -11.80 2.70
N ASN A 79 -18.22 -11.84 4.04
CA ASN A 79 -17.24 -11.10 4.83
C ASN A 79 -15.80 -11.51 4.51
N GLU A 80 -15.56 -12.80 4.28
CA GLU A 80 -14.24 -13.32 3.90
C GLU A 80 -13.80 -12.77 2.53
N GLN A 81 -14.73 -12.63 1.58
CA GLN A 81 -14.45 -12.04 0.27
C GLN A 81 -14.12 -10.56 0.39
N TRP A 82 -14.86 -9.80 1.20
CA TRP A 82 -14.54 -8.39 1.46
C TRP A 82 -13.17 -8.22 2.13
N GLN A 83 -12.87 -9.04 3.14
CA GLN A 83 -11.56 -9.04 3.80
C GLN A 83 -10.43 -9.37 2.81
N ALA A 84 -10.63 -10.34 1.92
CA ALA A 84 -9.66 -10.69 0.89
C ALA A 84 -9.41 -9.51 -0.07
N LEU A 85 -10.45 -8.77 -0.46
CA LEU A 85 -10.32 -7.56 -1.27
C LEU A 85 -9.56 -6.45 -0.53
N ILE A 86 -9.85 -6.22 0.75
CA ILE A 86 -9.11 -5.25 1.57
C ILE A 86 -7.62 -5.62 1.65
N VAL A 87 -7.30 -6.91 1.86
CA VAL A 87 -5.91 -7.40 1.88
C VAL A 87 -5.23 -7.20 0.53
N LEU A 88 -5.95 -7.43 -0.57
CA LEU A 88 -5.43 -7.21 -1.91
C LEU A 88 -5.11 -5.72 -2.17
N HIS A 89 -6.02 -4.82 -1.82
CA HIS A 89 -5.79 -3.37 -1.93
C HIS A 89 -4.68 -2.88 -0.98
N ARG A 90 -4.58 -3.43 0.23
CA ARG A 90 -3.44 -3.18 1.13
C ARG A 90 -2.13 -3.55 0.46
N THR A 91 -2.07 -4.70 -0.19
CA THR A 91 -0.88 -5.16 -0.91
C THR A 91 -0.52 -4.18 -2.02
N LEU A 92 -1.50 -3.73 -2.82
CA LEU A 92 -1.28 -2.74 -3.87
C LEU A 92 -0.69 -1.42 -3.33
N LEU A 93 -1.23 -0.90 -2.22
CA LEU A 93 -0.74 0.32 -1.60
C LEU A 93 0.69 0.18 -1.07
N HIS A 94 1.05 -0.99 -0.54
CA HIS A 94 2.43 -1.28 -0.13
C HIS A 94 3.39 -1.41 -1.32
N GLU A 95 2.97 -2.03 -2.42
CA GLU A 95 3.81 -2.09 -3.64
C GLU A 95 4.08 -0.68 -4.21
N HIS A 96 3.07 0.21 -4.19
CA HIS A 96 3.27 1.63 -4.50
C HIS A 96 4.26 2.30 -3.56
N HIS A 97 4.15 2.03 -2.26
CA HIS A 97 5.05 2.58 -1.24
C HIS A 97 6.49 2.15 -1.46
N ASP A 98 6.72 0.85 -1.63
CA ASP A 98 8.04 0.27 -1.87
C ASP A 98 8.65 0.82 -3.18
N PHE A 99 7.85 0.97 -4.24
CA PHE A 99 8.32 1.58 -5.49
C PHE A 99 8.74 3.03 -5.29
N LEU A 100 7.96 3.82 -4.56
CA LEU A 100 8.27 5.22 -4.25
C LEU A 100 9.54 5.33 -3.40
N LEU A 101 9.71 4.48 -2.38
CA LEU A 101 10.93 4.42 -1.57
C LEU A 101 12.15 4.06 -2.41
N ALA A 102 12.06 3.03 -3.24
CA ALA A 102 13.15 2.65 -4.14
C ALA A 102 13.50 3.78 -5.10
N SER A 103 12.49 4.48 -5.63
CA SER A 103 12.68 5.60 -6.55
C SER A 103 13.37 6.81 -5.91
N GLN A 104 13.05 7.10 -4.64
CA GLN A 104 13.58 8.26 -3.90
C GLN A 104 14.80 7.91 -3.04
N HIS A 105 15.32 6.69 -3.15
CA HIS A 105 16.48 6.25 -2.40
C HIS A 105 17.73 7.12 -2.68
N PRO A 106 18.62 7.38 -1.69
CA PRO A 106 19.82 8.17 -1.90
C PRO A 106 20.73 7.68 -3.05
N THR A 107 20.81 6.36 -3.26
CA THR A 107 21.58 5.74 -4.36
C THR A 107 20.82 5.71 -5.70
N ALA A 108 19.56 6.15 -5.75
CA ALA A 108 18.77 6.14 -6.98
C ALA A 108 19.37 7.08 -8.03
N SER A 109 19.44 6.59 -9.28
CA SER A 109 19.85 7.40 -10.42
C SER A 109 18.82 8.50 -10.70
N PRO A 110 19.20 9.60 -11.38
CA PRO A 110 18.25 10.64 -11.77
C PRO A 110 17.06 10.11 -12.58
N ALA A 111 17.31 9.14 -13.47
CA ALA A 111 16.26 8.50 -14.27
C ALA A 111 15.27 7.72 -13.39
N LEU A 112 15.77 7.00 -12.38
CA LEU A 112 14.93 6.23 -11.45
C LEU A 112 14.06 7.17 -10.58
N ARG A 113 14.63 8.28 -10.09
CA ARG A 113 13.91 9.29 -9.29
C ARG A 113 12.75 9.95 -10.03
N GLN A 114 12.84 10.04 -11.37
CA GLN A 114 11.79 10.65 -12.20
C GLN A 114 10.65 9.70 -12.55
N LEU A 115 10.81 8.38 -12.33
CA LEU A 115 9.78 7.40 -12.72
C LEU A 115 8.42 7.61 -12.05
N PRO A 116 8.31 7.97 -10.75
CA PRO A 116 7.02 8.24 -10.14
C PRO A 116 6.23 9.31 -10.89
N THR A 117 6.86 10.42 -11.24
CA THR A 117 6.23 11.49 -12.01
C THR A 117 5.94 11.04 -13.44
N LYS A 118 6.87 10.35 -14.09
CA LYS A 118 6.69 9.86 -15.47
C LYS A 118 5.50 8.89 -15.61
N TYR A 119 5.24 8.10 -14.58
CA TYR A 119 4.17 7.11 -14.56
C TYR A 119 2.92 7.57 -13.81
N ASP A 120 2.84 8.85 -13.45
CA ASP A 120 1.76 9.44 -12.67
C ASP A 120 1.41 8.60 -11.42
N MET A 121 2.44 8.11 -10.73
CA MET A 121 2.33 7.02 -9.75
C MET A 121 1.39 7.36 -8.60
N GLN A 122 1.34 8.62 -8.17
CA GLN A 122 0.45 9.12 -7.12
C GLN A 122 -1.01 9.10 -7.58
N ALA A 123 -1.30 9.66 -8.77
CA ALA A 123 -2.65 9.67 -9.33
C ALA A 123 -3.14 8.25 -9.64
N ARG A 124 -2.24 7.39 -10.13
CA ARG A 124 -2.50 5.97 -10.38
C ARG A 124 -2.82 5.21 -9.09
N MET A 125 -2.01 5.39 -8.05
CA MET A 125 -2.25 4.82 -6.71
C MET A 125 -3.59 5.28 -6.14
N TRP A 126 -3.91 6.57 -6.22
CA TRP A 126 -5.20 7.09 -5.77
C TRP A 126 -6.35 6.42 -6.52
N ARG A 127 -6.30 6.44 -7.86
CA ARG A 127 -7.39 5.94 -8.70
C ARG A 127 -7.62 4.44 -8.52
N HIS A 128 -6.56 3.64 -8.66
CA HIS A 128 -6.67 2.17 -8.71
C HIS A 128 -6.53 1.52 -7.33
N GLY A 129 -5.75 2.13 -6.44
CA GLY A 129 -5.53 1.64 -5.09
C GLY A 129 -6.65 2.00 -4.11
N ILE A 130 -7.25 3.19 -4.23
CA ILE A 130 -8.18 3.73 -3.22
C ILE A 130 -9.56 3.98 -3.82
N HIS A 131 -9.66 4.91 -4.76
CA HIS A 131 -10.94 5.45 -5.23
C HIS A 131 -11.84 4.39 -5.85
N PHE A 132 -11.31 3.54 -6.75
CA PHE A 132 -12.13 2.52 -7.42
C PHE A 132 -12.75 1.52 -6.43
N PHE A 133 -12.02 1.16 -5.38
CA PHE A 133 -12.52 0.25 -4.35
C PHE A 133 -13.52 0.92 -3.41
N LEU A 134 -13.28 2.19 -3.05
CA LEU A 134 -14.27 2.99 -2.31
C LEU A 134 -15.59 3.09 -3.07
N GLU A 135 -15.54 3.28 -4.39
CA GLU A 135 -16.75 3.28 -5.21
C GLU A 135 -17.44 1.92 -5.19
N LEU A 136 -16.71 0.81 -5.34
CA LEU A 136 -17.32 -0.52 -5.22
C LEU A 136 -18.01 -0.71 -3.86
N LEU A 137 -17.34 -0.33 -2.77
CA LEU A 137 -17.92 -0.39 -1.43
C LEU A 137 -19.17 0.51 -1.33
N ARG A 138 -19.14 1.73 -1.86
CA ARG A 138 -20.26 2.68 -1.81
C ARG A 138 -21.51 2.15 -2.50
N HIS A 139 -21.35 1.50 -3.65
CA HIS A 139 -22.49 0.89 -4.37
C HIS A 139 -23.11 -0.31 -3.64
N ARG A 140 -22.46 -0.84 -2.59
CA ARG A 140 -22.92 -2.00 -1.81
C ARG A 140 -23.43 -1.62 -0.41
N LEU A 141 -23.58 -0.33 -0.13
CA LEU A 141 -24.19 0.14 1.10
C LEU A 141 -25.68 -0.29 1.16
N PRO A 142 -26.22 -0.55 2.37
CA PRO A 142 -25.56 -0.42 3.68
C PRO A 142 -24.67 -1.62 4.07
N PHE A 143 -24.74 -2.76 3.36
CA PHE A 143 -24.09 -4.01 3.76
C PHE A 143 -22.56 -3.96 3.81
N SER A 144 -21.94 -3.07 3.05
CA SER A 144 -20.48 -2.87 3.00
C SER A 144 -19.93 -1.87 4.01
N LEU A 145 -20.76 -1.25 4.86
CA LEU A 145 -20.37 -0.10 5.68
C LEU A 145 -19.15 -0.39 6.58
N GLU A 146 -19.14 -1.51 7.30
CA GLU A 146 -18.01 -1.87 8.18
C GLU A 146 -16.71 -2.08 7.41
N HIS A 147 -16.79 -2.73 6.24
CA HIS A 147 -15.65 -2.94 5.33
C HIS A 147 -15.14 -1.61 4.77
N MET A 148 -16.05 -0.69 4.45
CA MET A 148 -15.71 0.65 4.00
C MET A 148 -14.99 1.46 5.07
N LEU A 149 -15.46 1.44 6.31
CA LEU A 149 -14.79 2.10 7.44
C LEU A 149 -13.39 1.52 7.70
N THR A 150 -13.27 0.19 7.60
CA THR A 150 -11.99 -0.51 7.71
C THR A 150 -11.03 -0.05 6.61
N PHE A 151 -11.52 0.08 5.37
CA PHE A 151 -10.72 0.52 4.25
C PHE A 151 -10.34 2.01 4.31
N PHE A 152 -11.19 2.89 4.85
CA PHE A 152 -10.80 4.26 5.15
C PHE A 152 -9.64 4.31 6.12
N HIS A 153 -9.73 3.57 7.23
CA HIS A 153 -8.67 3.53 8.23
C HIS A 153 -7.34 3.10 7.62
N LEU A 154 -7.35 2.02 6.82
CA LEU A 154 -6.18 1.56 6.07
C LEU A 154 -5.64 2.64 5.14
N SER A 155 -6.52 3.32 4.38
CA SER A 155 -6.12 4.37 3.43
C SER A 155 -5.45 5.55 4.14
N TYR A 156 -6.02 6.00 5.27
CA TYR A 156 -5.41 7.05 6.10
C TYR A 156 -4.04 6.63 6.66
N GLN A 157 -3.92 5.40 7.16
CA GLN A 157 -2.63 4.86 7.64
C GLN A 157 -1.59 4.85 6.52
N MET A 158 -1.96 4.39 5.32
CA MET A 158 -1.05 4.38 4.18
C MET A 158 -0.65 5.79 3.74
N MET A 159 -1.58 6.75 3.71
CA MET A 159 -1.22 8.14 3.39
C MET A 159 -0.31 8.76 4.46
N GLY A 160 -0.54 8.48 5.74
CA GLY A 160 0.35 8.88 6.83
C GLY A 160 1.77 8.31 6.68
N LEU A 161 1.88 7.02 6.32
CA LEU A 161 3.15 6.38 6.04
C LEU A 161 3.89 7.06 4.87
N MET A 162 3.18 7.37 3.79
CA MET A 162 3.76 8.07 2.62
C MET A 162 4.27 9.47 2.98
N MET A 163 3.52 10.20 3.81
CA MET A 163 3.90 11.53 4.31
C MET A 163 5.22 11.50 5.07
N GLU A 164 5.40 10.50 5.92
CA GLU A 164 6.59 10.37 6.76
C GLU A 164 7.81 9.88 5.96
N SER A 165 7.62 8.94 5.03
CA SER A 165 8.73 8.24 4.40
C SER A 165 9.09 8.75 2.99
N VAL A 166 8.17 9.42 2.28
CA VAL A 166 8.38 9.93 0.91
C VAL A 166 8.02 11.43 0.83
N PRO A 167 8.83 12.31 1.45
CA PRO A 167 8.51 13.74 1.56
C PRO A 167 8.54 14.49 0.23
N ALA A 168 9.11 13.89 -0.83
CA ALA A 168 9.19 14.49 -2.17
C ALA A 168 7.82 14.84 -2.78
N PHE A 169 6.73 14.25 -2.29
CA PHE A 169 5.37 14.43 -2.80
C PHE A 169 4.39 14.87 -1.71
N HIS A 170 4.88 15.58 -0.69
CA HIS A 170 4.12 16.01 0.49
C HIS A 170 2.80 16.72 0.15
N GLU A 171 2.80 17.64 -0.81
CA GLU A 171 1.59 18.38 -1.21
C GLU A 171 0.52 17.43 -1.76
N THR A 172 0.92 16.48 -2.61
CA THR A 172 0.00 15.46 -3.17
C THR A 172 -0.61 14.58 -2.07
N TRP A 173 0.16 14.22 -1.06
CA TRP A 173 -0.34 13.43 0.06
C TRP A 173 -1.35 14.20 0.93
N ILE A 174 -1.13 15.50 1.14
CA ILE A 174 -2.11 16.37 1.81
C ILE A 174 -3.40 16.44 1.00
N GLU A 175 -3.31 16.58 -0.33
CA GLU A 175 -4.48 16.57 -1.20
C GLU A 175 -5.26 15.24 -1.11
N CYS A 176 -4.57 14.10 -1.17
CA CYS A 176 -5.20 12.78 -1.01
C CYS A 176 -5.88 12.62 0.36
N LEU A 177 -5.27 13.10 1.44
CA LEU A 177 -5.89 13.10 2.78
C LEU A 177 -7.14 13.97 2.83
N GLY A 178 -7.12 15.13 2.16
CA GLY A 178 -8.27 16.01 1.99
C GLY A 178 -9.40 15.34 1.19
N ASP A 179 -9.06 14.64 0.11
CA ASP A 179 -10.02 13.87 -0.69
C ASP A 179 -10.68 12.74 0.11
N LEU A 180 -9.90 11.99 0.90
CA LEU A 180 -10.43 10.99 1.82
C LEU A 180 -11.42 11.60 2.83
N ALA A 181 -11.08 12.76 3.40
CA ALA A 181 -11.93 13.44 4.36
C ALA A 181 -13.25 13.90 3.75
N ARG A 182 -13.19 14.54 2.56
CA ARG A 182 -14.39 14.95 1.81
C ARG A 182 -15.27 13.77 1.45
N TYR A 183 -14.67 12.68 0.99
CA TYR A 183 -15.41 11.49 0.58
C TYR A 183 -16.11 10.83 1.79
N ARG A 184 -15.44 10.74 2.95
CA ARG A 184 -16.05 10.22 4.18
C ARG A 184 -17.25 11.06 4.64
N MET A 185 -17.12 12.39 4.61
CA MET A 185 -18.21 13.31 4.96
C MET A 185 -19.44 13.10 4.05
N ALA A 186 -19.22 12.96 2.73
CA ALA A 186 -20.30 12.75 1.77
C ALA A 186 -21.11 11.46 2.03
N ILE A 187 -20.45 10.40 2.52
CA ILE A 187 -21.12 9.15 2.90
C ILE A 187 -21.91 9.31 4.19
N GLU A 188 -21.34 9.96 5.21
CA GLU A 188 -22.04 10.20 6.49
C GLU A 188 -23.31 11.04 6.27
N GLU A 189 -23.26 12.05 5.40
CA GLU A 189 -24.43 12.84 5.02
C GLU A 189 -25.50 12.03 4.24
N PHE A 190 -25.10 11.01 3.50
CA PHE A 190 -26.03 10.12 2.80
C PHE A 190 -26.75 9.18 3.80
N ASP A 191 -26.01 8.56 4.72
CA ASP A 191 -26.56 7.68 5.76
C ASP A 191 -27.54 8.41 6.71
N MET A 192 -27.28 9.69 7.04
CA MET A 192 -28.21 10.48 7.85
C MET A 192 -29.54 10.77 7.14
N ARG A 193 -29.50 11.06 5.84
CA ARG A 193 -30.71 11.38 5.04
C ARG A 193 -31.59 10.15 4.80
N ASP A 194 -31.02 8.96 4.69
CA ASP A 194 -31.78 7.71 4.54
C ASP A 194 -32.43 7.26 5.86
N ARG A 195 -31.95 7.73 7.02
CA ARG A 195 -32.56 7.42 8.34
C ARG A 195 -33.71 8.34 8.73
N GLU A 196 -33.83 9.50 8.10
CA GLU A 196 -34.87 10.50 8.37
C GLU A 196 -36.12 10.34 7.48
N ASN A 197 -36.09 9.42 6.50
CA ASN A 197 -37.19 9.10 5.58
C ASN A 197 -37.77 7.70 5.84
#